data_AF-A0A672P8G9-F1
#
_entry.id   AF-A0A672P8G9-F1
#
_cell.length_a   1.000
_cell.length_b   1.000
_cell.length_c   1.000
_cell.angle_alpha   90.00
_cell.angle_beta   90.00
_cell.angle_gamma   90.00
#
_symmetry.space_group_name_H-M   'P 1'
#
loop_
_entity.id
_entity.type
_entity.pdbx_description
1 polymer ?
#
loop_
_entity_poly.entity_id
_entity_poly.type
_entity_poly.pdbx_seq_one_letter_code
_entity_poly.pdbx_strand_id
1 'polypeptide(L)'
;MYNILFSYSADGVYEVSFYCNAVVSNTGDIFWLPPAIYKSACAIEVRNFPFDQQNCTLKFRSWTYDRTELDLVLTSDFASRDDYTPSGEWDIVSLPGRKNEDPNDLTYLDITYDFVIRRKPLFYTINLIIPCVLITSLAILVFYLPSDCGEKMTLCISVLLALTVFLLLISKIVPPTSLAVPLIGKYLMFTMVLVTFSIVTSVCVLNVHHRSPSTHHMPEWVKRVFLHKLPAFLLMRRPGRSNVRERFRRKHQRKSFSSDAKGIRVGDLPEGSEFRQRVKVKHDQDVDEAIEGVRFVAEHMKIEDDDEGIIEDWKYVAMVIDRLFLWIFILVCVVGTLGLFVHLKAINQ
;
A
#
# COMPACT_ATOMS: atom_id res chain seq x y z
N MET A 1 -51.65 -35.62 -1.60
CA MET A 1 -50.77 -34.49 -1.98
C MET A 1 -49.34 -34.97 -1.77
N TYR A 2 -48.52 -34.97 -2.81
CA TYR A 2 -47.17 -35.56 -2.74
C TYR A 2 -46.23 -34.56 -2.05
N ASN A 3 -45.54 -34.99 -0.98
CA ASN A 3 -44.63 -34.13 -0.21
C ASN A 3 -43.30 -33.94 -0.98
N ILE A 4 -43.26 -32.91 -1.83
CA ILE A 4 -42.04 -32.46 -2.49
C ILE A 4 -41.33 -31.51 -1.53
N LEU A 5 -40.11 -31.87 -1.13
CA LEU A 5 -39.29 -31.14 -0.17
C LEU A 5 -38.03 -30.57 -0.84
N PHE A 6 -37.50 -29.51 -0.21
CA PHE A 6 -36.23 -28.90 -0.60
C PHE A 6 -35.05 -29.53 0.14
N SER A 7 -34.28 -30.42 -0.50
CA SER A 7 -33.34 -31.32 0.20
C SER A 7 -32.09 -30.64 0.81
N TYR A 8 -31.67 -29.47 0.32
CA TYR A 8 -30.47 -28.76 0.80
C TYR A 8 -30.81 -27.48 1.60
N SER A 9 -31.82 -27.62 2.46
CA SER A 9 -32.24 -26.55 3.37
C SER A 9 -31.16 -26.22 4.40
N ALA A 10 -30.79 -24.94 4.49
CA ALA A 10 -29.80 -24.43 5.43
C ALA A 10 -30.37 -24.23 6.86
N ASP A 11 -31.70 -24.08 6.99
CA ASP A 11 -32.38 -23.83 8.27
C ASP A 11 -33.18 -25.03 8.79
N GLY A 12 -33.11 -26.17 8.11
CA GLY A 12 -33.81 -27.40 8.50
C GLY A 12 -35.33 -27.35 8.27
N VAL A 13 -35.83 -26.34 7.57
CA VAL A 13 -37.22 -26.26 7.11
C VAL A 13 -37.30 -26.80 5.69
N TYR A 14 -37.96 -27.93 5.53
CA TYR A 14 -38.05 -28.66 4.26
C TYR A 14 -39.42 -28.48 3.57
N GLU A 15 -40.47 -28.25 4.36
CA GLU A 15 -41.85 -28.09 3.91
C GLU A 15 -42.16 -26.65 3.48
N VAL A 16 -43.23 -26.49 2.71
CA VAL A 16 -43.76 -25.18 2.33
C VAL A 16 -44.33 -24.45 3.55
N SER A 17 -44.01 -23.15 3.67
CA SER A 17 -44.41 -22.35 4.84
C SER A 17 -45.90 -22.02 4.89
N PHE A 18 -46.60 -22.10 3.75
CA PHE A 18 -48.02 -21.77 3.64
C PHE A 18 -48.76 -22.81 2.79
N TYR A 19 -49.72 -23.50 3.40
CA TYR A 19 -50.60 -24.45 2.73
C TYR A 19 -51.80 -23.71 2.13
N CYS A 20 -51.70 -23.36 0.85
CA CYS A 20 -52.79 -22.71 0.12
C CYS A 20 -53.81 -23.72 -0.43
N ASN A 21 -54.98 -23.23 -0.83
CA ASN A 21 -55.99 -24.03 -1.52
C ASN A 21 -55.46 -24.50 -2.90
N ALA A 22 -55.92 -25.67 -3.35
CA ALA A 22 -55.67 -26.18 -4.69
C ALA A 22 -56.90 -25.93 -5.59
N VAL A 23 -56.66 -25.73 -6.88
CA VAL A 23 -57.71 -25.60 -7.90
C VAL A 23 -57.87 -26.94 -8.60
N VAL A 24 -59.10 -27.46 -8.61
CA VAL A 24 -59.43 -28.77 -9.20
C VAL A 24 -60.30 -28.56 -10.44
N SER A 25 -59.87 -29.11 -11.57
CA SER A 25 -60.59 -29.06 -12.85
C SER A 25 -61.58 -30.23 -12.98
N ASN A 26 -62.57 -30.10 -13.86
CA ASN A 26 -63.55 -31.16 -14.14
C ASN A 26 -62.95 -32.42 -14.78
N THR A 27 -61.77 -32.32 -15.39
CA THR A 27 -60.97 -33.43 -15.94
C THR A 27 -60.27 -34.25 -14.87
N GLY A 28 -60.21 -33.75 -13.63
CA GLY A 28 -59.43 -34.35 -12.53
C GLY A 28 -58.04 -33.73 -12.35
N ASP A 29 -57.65 -32.75 -13.19
CA ASP A 29 -56.37 -32.05 -13.05
C ASP A 29 -56.36 -31.14 -11.82
N ILE A 30 -55.32 -31.24 -11.01
CA ILE A 30 -55.14 -30.48 -9.77
C ILE A 30 -53.97 -29.51 -9.94
N PHE A 31 -54.23 -28.21 -9.80
CA PHE A 31 -53.21 -27.16 -9.79
C PHE A 31 -53.01 -26.62 -8.37
N TRP A 32 -51.78 -26.65 -7.89
CA TRP A 32 -51.42 -26.19 -6.55
C TRP A 32 -50.10 -25.42 -6.58
N LEU A 33 -50.12 -24.17 -6.09
CA LEU A 33 -48.99 -23.25 -6.15
C LEU A 33 -48.76 -22.59 -4.77
N PRO A 34 -48.18 -23.31 -3.79
CA PRO A 34 -47.89 -22.74 -2.47
C PRO A 34 -46.72 -21.75 -2.54
N PRO A 35 -46.84 -20.54 -1.96
CA PRO A 35 -45.71 -19.62 -1.82
C PRO A 35 -44.75 -20.14 -0.75
N ALA A 36 -43.45 -20.08 -1.05
CA ALA A 36 -42.40 -20.54 -0.13
C ALA A 36 -41.16 -19.67 -0.20
N ILE A 37 -40.46 -19.56 0.94
CA ILE A 37 -39.14 -18.94 1.04
C ILE A 37 -38.16 -20.05 1.38
N TYR A 38 -37.29 -20.39 0.43
CA TYR A 38 -36.27 -21.41 0.63
C TYR A 38 -34.93 -20.76 0.99
N LYS A 39 -34.28 -21.28 2.04
CA LYS A 39 -32.89 -20.94 2.38
C LYS A 39 -31.99 -22.09 1.97
N SER A 40 -31.27 -21.93 0.87
CA SER A 40 -30.34 -22.95 0.37
C SER A 40 -28.95 -22.79 0.96
N ALA A 41 -28.27 -23.92 1.17
CA ALA A 41 -26.84 -23.94 1.40
C ALA A 41 -26.11 -24.15 0.06
N CYS A 42 -25.45 -23.12 -0.46
CA CYS A 42 -24.51 -23.25 -1.59
C CYS A 42 -23.10 -22.85 -1.19
N ALA A 43 -22.10 -23.57 -1.72
CA ALA A 43 -20.70 -23.20 -1.60
C ALA A 43 -20.41 -22.00 -2.51
N ILE A 44 -19.76 -20.97 -1.96
CA ILE A 44 -19.43 -19.74 -2.69
C ILE A 44 -17.97 -19.81 -3.16
N GLU A 45 -17.76 -19.61 -4.46
CA GLU A 45 -16.43 -19.53 -5.06
C GLU A 45 -15.89 -18.10 -5.02
N VAL A 46 -14.91 -17.83 -4.16
CA VAL A 46 -14.39 -16.46 -3.92
C VAL A 46 -13.17 -16.08 -4.77
N ARG A 47 -12.74 -16.94 -5.72
CA ARG A 47 -11.49 -16.74 -6.48
C ARG A 47 -11.45 -15.42 -7.24
N ASN A 48 -12.54 -15.09 -7.94
CA ASN A 48 -12.65 -13.92 -8.82
C ASN A 48 -13.42 -12.75 -8.20
N PHE A 49 -13.66 -12.77 -6.89
CA PHE A 49 -14.38 -11.70 -6.21
C PHE A 49 -13.72 -10.32 -6.46
N PRO A 50 -14.49 -9.25 -6.74
CA PRO A 50 -15.97 -9.14 -6.80
C PRO A 50 -16.59 -9.37 -8.20
N PHE A 51 -15.81 -9.85 -9.16
CA PHE A 51 -16.25 -10.18 -10.53
C PHE A 51 -16.64 -11.66 -10.66
N ASP A 52 -17.14 -12.23 -9.57
CA ASP A 52 -17.47 -13.63 -9.44
C ASP A 52 -18.83 -13.96 -10.08
N GLN A 53 -18.90 -15.17 -10.64
CA GLN A 53 -20.15 -15.85 -10.95
C GLN A 53 -20.32 -16.99 -9.96
N GLN A 54 -21.52 -17.13 -9.43
CA GLN A 54 -21.88 -18.19 -8.49
C GLN A 54 -22.89 -19.11 -9.15
N ASN A 55 -22.76 -20.40 -8.87
CA ASN A 55 -23.72 -21.42 -9.30
C ASN A 55 -24.29 -22.10 -8.05
N CYS A 56 -25.48 -21.68 -7.65
CA CYS A 56 -26.16 -22.22 -6.47
C CYS A 56 -27.30 -23.13 -6.91
N THR A 57 -27.30 -24.38 -6.45
CA THR A 57 -28.29 -25.38 -6.89
C THR A 57 -29.44 -25.47 -5.89
N LEU A 58 -30.67 -25.48 -6.38
CA LEU A 58 -31.86 -25.84 -5.59
C LEU A 58 -32.33 -27.23 -6.02
N LYS A 59 -32.35 -28.20 -5.10
CA LYS A 59 -32.82 -29.56 -5.39
C LYS A 59 -34.16 -29.85 -4.73
N PHE A 60 -35.14 -30.24 -5.54
CA PHE A 60 -36.47 -30.62 -5.15
C PHE A 60 -36.68 -32.11 -5.38
N ARG A 61 -37.13 -32.83 -4.34
CA ARG A 61 -37.38 -34.26 -4.39
C ARG A 61 -38.55 -34.63 -3.48
N SER A 62 -39.28 -35.68 -3.82
CA SER A 62 -40.26 -36.29 -2.92
C SER A 62 -39.58 -37.00 -1.75
N TRP A 63 -40.07 -36.75 -0.54
CA TRP A 63 -39.56 -37.43 0.66
C TRP A 63 -40.16 -38.83 0.85
N THR A 64 -41.44 -38.98 0.54
CA THR A 64 -42.22 -40.18 0.83
C THR A 64 -42.31 -41.17 -0.33
N TYR A 65 -42.08 -40.71 -1.56
CA TYR A 65 -42.28 -41.51 -2.77
C TYR A 65 -40.98 -41.55 -3.57
N ASP A 66 -40.71 -42.71 -4.16
CA ASP A 66 -39.59 -42.92 -5.07
C ASP A 66 -40.04 -42.89 -6.52
N ARG A 67 -39.08 -42.97 -7.44
CA ARG A 67 -39.31 -42.92 -8.89
C ARG A 67 -40.37 -43.92 -9.42
N THR A 68 -40.55 -45.05 -8.75
CA THR A 68 -41.53 -46.08 -9.16
C THR A 68 -42.98 -45.67 -8.93
N GLU A 69 -43.22 -44.73 -8.02
CA GLU A 69 -44.56 -44.30 -7.60
C GLU A 69 -44.87 -42.87 -8.06
N LEU A 70 -43.84 -42.03 -8.17
CA LEU A 70 -43.96 -40.63 -8.58
C LEU A 70 -42.95 -40.32 -9.69
N ASP A 71 -43.45 -39.81 -10.82
CA ASP A 71 -42.61 -39.24 -11.86
C ASP A 71 -42.71 -37.71 -11.85
N LEU A 72 -41.56 -37.05 -11.79
CA LEU A 72 -41.41 -35.60 -11.76
C LEU A 72 -41.01 -35.13 -13.16
N VAL A 73 -41.86 -34.31 -13.78
CA VAL A 73 -41.65 -33.78 -15.14
C VAL A 73 -41.51 -32.26 -15.06
N LEU A 74 -40.47 -31.72 -15.69
CA LEU A 74 -40.31 -30.28 -15.81
C LEU A 74 -41.28 -29.73 -16.87
N THR A 75 -42.01 -28.67 -16.52
CA THR A 75 -42.88 -27.96 -17.47
C THR A 75 -42.06 -27.17 -18.49
N SER A 76 -40.89 -26.66 -18.10
CA SER A 76 -39.97 -25.88 -18.94
C SER A 76 -38.53 -26.13 -18.53
N ASP A 77 -37.61 -26.07 -19.50
CA ASP A 77 -36.17 -26.25 -19.26
C ASP A 77 -35.54 -25.07 -18.49
N PHE A 78 -36.23 -23.94 -18.42
CA PHE A 78 -35.81 -22.75 -17.68
C PHE A 78 -36.91 -22.31 -16.72
N ALA A 79 -36.52 -21.82 -15.54
CA ALA A 79 -37.44 -21.17 -14.62
C ALA A 79 -37.94 -19.83 -15.18
N SER A 80 -39.25 -19.58 -15.07
CA SER A 80 -39.83 -18.28 -15.46
C SER A 80 -39.28 -17.15 -14.58
N ARG A 81 -39.13 -15.97 -15.19
CA ARG A 81 -38.67 -14.72 -14.57
C ARG A 81 -39.69 -13.59 -14.73
N ASP A 82 -40.93 -13.91 -15.07
CA ASP A 82 -41.94 -12.92 -15.49
C ASP A 82 -42.29 -11.93 -14.36
N ASP A 83 -42.37 -12.42 -13.11
CA ASP A 83 -42.63 -11.61 -11.90
C ASP A 83 -41.35 -11.28 -11.10
N TYR A 84 -40.17 -11.28 -11.75
CA TYR A 84 -38.91 -11.01 -11.07
C TYR A 84 -38.64 -9.51 -10.89
N THR A 85 -38.44 -9.08 -9.63
CA THR A 85 -37.91 -7.75 -9.33
C THR A 85 -36.38 -7.79 -9.28
N PRO A 86 -35.67 -6.99 -10.09
CA PRO A 86 -34.20 -7.05 -10.22
C PRO A 86 -33.50 -6.68 -8.91
N SER A 87 -32.46 -7.45 -8.56
CA SER A 87 -31.63 -7.20 -7.38
C SER A 87 -30.60 -6.08 -7.63
N GLY A 88 -30.31 -5.30 -6.59
CA GLY A 88 -29.29 -4.25 -6.60
C GLY A 88 -27.85 -4.79 -6.52
N GLU A 89 -27.66 -6.04 -6.09
CA GLU A 89 -26.34 -6.64 -5.88
C GLU A 89 -26.01 -7.76 -6.87
N TRP A 90 -27.03 -8.49 -7.35
CA TRP A 90 -26.86 -9.67 -8.18
C TRP A 90 -27.68 -9.58 -9.46
N ASP A 91 -27.10 -10.04 -10.57
CA ASP A 91 -27.80 -10.27 -11.83
C ASP A 91 -27.98 -11.77 -12.07
N ILE A 92 -29.19 -12.17 -12.45
CA ILE A 92 -29.49 -13.55 -12.84
C ILE A 92 -29.05 -13.75 -14.29
N VAL A 93 -28.00 -14.55 -14.49
CA VAL A 93 -27.47 -14.87 -15.83
C VAL A 93 -28.34 -15.94 -16.48
N SER A 94 -28.57 -17.06 -15.79
CA SER A 94 -29.40 -18.16 -16.27
C SER A 94 -29.97 -19.00 -15.13
N LEU A 95 -31.15 -19.60 -15.36
CA LEU A 95 -31.85 -20.48 -14.42
C LEU A 95 -32.32 -21.78 -15.10
N PRO A 96 -31.40 -22.64 -15.58
CA PRO A 96 -31.79 -23.93 -16.14
C PRO A 96 -32.34 -24.87 -15.05
N GLY A 97 -33.39 -25.61 -15.41
CA GLY A 97 -33.90 -26.74 -14.66
C GLY A 97 -33.46 -28.04 -15.31
N ARG A 98 -33.11 -29.04 -14.51
CA ARG A 98 -32.75 -30.38 -14.97
C ARG A 98 -33.36 -31.45 -14.09
N LYS A 99 -33.86 -32.51 -14.73
CA LYS A 99 -34.24 -33.76 -14.09
C LYS A 99 -32.99 -34.61 -13.95
N ASN A 100 -32.60 -35.02 -12.74
CA ASN A 100 -31.52 -36.00 -12.60
C ASN A 100 -32.08 -37.36 -12.17
N GLU A 101 -31.51 -38.38 -12.78
CA GLU A 101 -31.79 -39.78 -12.55
C GLU A 101 -30.43 -40.46 -12.39
N ASP A 102 -30.20 -41.14 -11.27
CA ASP A 102 -28.92 -41.82 -11.04
C ASP A 102 -28.97 -43.21 -11.69
N PRO A 103 -28.05 -43.55 -12.63
CA PRO A 103 -28.01 -44.88 -13.22
C PRO A 103 -27.71 -45.99 -12.20
N ASN A 104 -27.06 -45.67 -11.08
CA ASN A 104 -26.69 -46.64 -10.05
C ASN A 104 -27.80 -46.80 -8.99
N ASP A 105 -28.63 -45.79 -8.79
CA ASP A 105 -29.77 -45.82 -7.87
C ASP A 105 -31.07 -45.58 -8.65
N LEU A 106 -31.70 -46.69 -9.03
CA LEU A 106 -32.95 -46.70 -9.81
C LEU A 106 -34.15 -46.06 -9.09
N THR A 107 -34.04 -45.82 -7.77
CA THR A 107 -35.09 -45.14 -6.99
C THR A 107 -34.89 -43.63 -6.93
N TYR A 108 -33.68 -43.14 -7.27
CA TYR A 108 -33.32 -41.73 -7.19
C TYR A 108 -33.97 -40.91 -8.31
N LEU A 109 -34.73 -39.89 -7.90
CA LEU A 109 -35.32 -38.91 -8.79
C LEU A 109 -35.32 -37.53 -8.11
N ASP A 110 -34.76 -36.53 -8.78
CA ASP A 110 -34.84 -35.14 -8.33
C ASP A 110 -34.97 -34.15 -9.51
N ILE A 111 -35.50 -32.97 -9.20
CA ILE A 111 -35.46 -31.80 -10.07
C ILE A 111 -34.50 -30.79 -9.45
N THR A 112 -33.45 -30.44 -10.18
CA THR A 112 -32.48 -29.43 -9.77
C THR A 112 -32.62 -28.18 -10.62
N TYR A 113 -32.72 -27.01 -9.97
CA TYR A 113 -32.57 -25.71 -10.63
C TYR A 113 -31.21 -25.11 -10.28
N ASP A 114 -30.42 -24.79 -11.31
CA ASP A 114 -29.10 -24.19 -11.12
C ASP A 114 -29.22 -22.65 -11.25
N PHE A 115 -29.00 -21.93 -10.15
CA PHE A 115 -28.99 -20.47 -10.12
C PHE A 115 -27.61 -19.96 -10.49
N VAL A 116 -27.43 -19.58 -11.76
CA VAL A 116 -26.22 -18.92 -12.23
C VAL A 116 -26.40 -17.41 -12.08
N ILE A 117 -25.75 -16.85 -11.07
CA ILE A 117 -25.84 -15.43 -10.69
C ILE A 117 -24.48 -14.76 -10.79
N ARG A 118 -24.48 -13.47 -11.16
CA ARG A 118 -23.29 -12.64 -11.28
C ARG A 118 -23.38 -11.44 -10.35
N ARG A 119 -22.31 -11.13 -9.64
CA ARG A 119 -22.25 -9.98 -8.73
C ARG A 119 -22.07 -8.67 -9.49
N LYS A 120 -22.71 -7.59 -9.03
CA LYS A 120 -22.46 -6.21 -9.44
C LYS A 120 -21.25 -5.65 -8.67
N PRO A 121 -20.10 -5.39 -9.32
CA PRO A 121 -18.84 -5.12 -8.61
C PRO A 121 -18.67 -3.67 -8.14
N LEU A 122 -19.52 -2.73 -8.59
CA LEU A 122 -19.30 -1.28 -8.43
C LEU A 122 -19.10 -0.84 -6.97
N PHE A 123 -19.92 -1.38 -6.05
CA PHE A 123 -19.82 -1.05 -4.63
C PHE A 123 -18.44 -1.41 -4.05
N TYR A 124 -17.94 -2.59 -4.37
CA TYR A 124 -16.64 -3.07 -3.89
C TYR A 124 -15.48 -2.34 -4.58
N THR A 125 -15.60 -2.02 -5.87
CA THR A 125 -14.60 -1.22 -6.58
C THR A 125 -14.44 0.16 -5.94
N ILE A 126 -15.54 0.86 -5.65
CA ILE A 126 -15.49 2.21 -5.07
C ILE A 126 -15.00 2.19 -3.62
N ASN A 127 -15.47 1.24 -2.80
CA ASN A 127 -15.19 1.26 -1.36
C ASN A 127 -13.93 0.48 -0.95
N LEU A 128 -13.38 -0.38 -1.82
CA LEU A 128 -12.15 -1.14 -1.53
C LEU A 128 -11.00 -0.74 -2.44
N ILE A 129 -11.20 -0.68 -3.76
CA ILE A 129 -10.09 -0.44 -4.69
C ILE A 129 -9.63 1.03 -4.62
N ILE A 130 -10.57 1.99 -4.64
CA ILE A 130 -10.22 3.42 -4.66
C ILE A 130 -9.45 3.83 -3.38
N PRO A 131 -9.89 3.52 -2.15
CA PRO A 131 -9.13 3.87 -0.95
C PRO A 131 -7.74 3.22 -0.91
N CYS A 132 -7.61 1.97 -1.39
CA CYS A 132 -6.33 1.29 -1.49
C CYS A 132 -5.35 2.03 -2.42
N VAL A 133 -5.81 2.40 -3.63
CA VAL A 133 -5.00 3.18 -4.58
C VAL A 133 -4.62 4.54 -3.98
N LEU A 134 -5.54 5.23 -3.31
CA LEU A 134 -5.25 6.52 -2.66
C LEU A 134 -4.20 6.37 -1.55
N ILE A 135 -4.33 5.39 -0.66
CA ILE A 135 -3.34 5.13 0.39
C ILE A 135 -1.96 4.81 -0.20
N THR A 136 -1.88 3.97 -1.24
CA THR A 136 -0.61 3.67 -1.92
C THR A 136 0.00 4.91 -2.58
N SER A 137 -0.83 5.81 -3.13
CA SER A 137 -0.35 7.08 -3.70
C SER A 137 0.21 8.04 -2.64
N LEU A 138 -0.44 8.10 -1.46
CA LEU A 138 0.04 8.89 -0.32
C LEU A 138 1.37 8.35 0.21
N ALA A 139 1.53 7.01 0.24
CA ALA A 139 2.78 6.38 0.63
C ALA A 139 3.94 6.74 -0.31
N ILE A 140 3.71 6.83 -1.63
CA ILE A 140 4.72 7.32 -2.59
C ILE A 140 5.02 8.81 -2.37
N LEU A 141 3.98 9.63 -2.10
CA LEU A 141 4.12 11.06 -1.89
C LEU A 141 5.02 11.40 -0.69
N VAL A 142 5.05 10.55 0.35
CA VAL A 142 5.95 10.68 1.51
C VAL A 142 7.43 10.75 1.09
N PHE A 143 7.86 9.97 0.10
CA PHE A 143 9.25 10.00 -0.39
C PHE A 143 9.57 11.22 -1.24
N TYR A 144 8.54 11.90 -1.76
CA TYR A 144 8.73 13.14 -2.51
C TYR A 144 8.92 14.34 -1.58
N LEU A 145 8.33 14.29 -0.37
CA LEU A 145 8.40 15.39 0.60
C LEU A 145 9.80 15.47 1.25
N PRO A 146 10.46 16.65 1.22
CA PRO A 146 11.74 16.82 1.87
C PRO A 146 11.60 16.67 3.39
N SER A 147 12.57 15.99 4.01
CA SER A 147 12.61 15.77 5.47
C SER A 147 12.93 17.03 6.27
N ASP A 148 13.31 18.13 5.62
CA ASP A 148 13.47 19.43 6.29
C ASP A 148 12.11 20.03 6.71
N CYS A 149 11.02 19.62 6.05
CA CYS A 149 9.66 19.92 6.48
C CYS A 149 9.24 18.92 7.58
N GLY A 150 9.10 19.38 8.81
CA GLY A 150 8.69 18.54 9.95
C GLY A 150 7.36 17.77 9.76
N GLU A 151 6.57 18.14 8.75
CA GLU A 151 5.31 17.48 8.37
C GLU A 151 5.49 16.06 7.79
N LYS A 152 6.70 15.66 7.38
CA LYS A 152 6.95 14.31 6.85
C LYS A 152 6.55 13.21 7.85
N MET A 153 6.76 13.45 9.14
CA MET A 153 6.42 12.48 10.18
C MET A 153 4.93 12.37 10.45
N THR A 154 4.23 13.50 10.44
CA THR A 154 2.77 13.55 10.56
C THR A 154 2.13 12.76 9.42
N LEU A 155 2.58 12.98 8.18
CA LEU A 155 2.07 12.26 7.01
C LEU A 155 2.32 10.75 7.11
N CYS A 156 3.51 10.32 7.54
CA CYS A 156 3.82 8.90 7.78
C CYS A 156 2.87 8.25 8.81
N ILE A 157 2.61 8.94 9.93
CA ILE A 157 1.73 8.43 10.99
C ILE A 157 0.28 8.35 10.50
N SER A 158 -0.22 9.38 9.80
CA SER A 158 -1.56 9.38 9.22
C SER A 158 -1.75 8.25 8.21
N VAL A 159 -0.75 7.99 7.35
CA VAL A 159 -0.79 6.88 6.38
C VAL A 159 -0.80 5.52 7.09
N LEU A 160 -0.01 5.37 8.16
CA LEU A 160 -0.01 4.14 8.98
C LEU A 160 -1.38 3.87 9.62
N LEU A 161 -2.01 4.90 10.19
CA LEU A 161 -3.35 4.78 10.80
C LEU A 161 -4.43 4.49 9.75
N ALA A 162 -4.37 5.13 8.59
CA ALA A 162 -5.30 4.84 7.50
C ALA A 162 -5.18 3.38 7.02
N LEU A 163 -3.95 2.86 6.92
CA LEU A 163 -3.69 1.47 6.56
C LEU A 163 -4.28 0.48 7.57
N THR A 164 -4.12 0.73 8.88
CA THR A 164 -4.65 -0.18 9.92
C THR A 164 -6.17 -0.21 9.92
N VAL A 165 -6.84 0.93 9.78
CA VAL A 165 -8.31 1.00 9.66
C VAL A 165 -8.79 0.26 8.42
N PHE A 166 -8.13 0.48 7.28
CA PHE A 166 -8.50 -0.17 6.03
C PHE A 166 -8.29 -1.70 6.08
N LEU A 167 -7.24 -2.18 6.75
CA LEU A 167 -7.02 -3.60 7.00
C LEU A 167 -8.16 -4.23 7.83
N LEU A 168 -8.60 -3.54 8.89
CA LEU A 168 -9.72 -3.99 9.73
C LEU A 168 -11.06 -4.02 8.98
N LEU A 169 -11.25 -3.11 8.01
CA LEU A 169 -12.42 -3.12 7.15
C LEU A 169 -12.41 -4.34 6.22
N ILE A 170 -11.27 -4.62 5.58
CA ILE A 170 -11.12 -5.76 4.66
C ILE A 170 -11.33 -7.09 5.39
N SER A 171 -10.76 -7.27 6.58
CA SER A 171 -10.89 -8.52 7.34
C SER A 171 -12.33 -8.84 7.74
N LYS A 172 -13.23 -7.84 7.72
CA LYS A 172 -14.67 -8.03 7.98
C LYS A 172 -15.48 -8.34 6.72
N ILE A 173 -15.02 -7.89 5.55
CA ILE A 173 -15.75 -8.05 4.28
C ILE A 173 -15.37 -9.36 3.58
N VAL A 174 -14.11 -9.78 3.67
CA VAL A 174 -13.66 -11.05 3.09
C VAL A 174 -13.95 -12.18 4.09
N PRO A 175 -14.74 -13.20 3.72
CA PRO A 175 -15.02 -14.31 4.62
C PRO A 175 -13.72 -15.06 4.97
N PRO A 176 -13.54 -15.51 6.23
CA PRO A 176 -12.36 -16.25 6.65
C PRO A 176 -12.38 -17.65 6.02
N THR A 177 -11.94 -17.75 4.77
CA THR A 177 -11.88 -19.00 4.01
C THR A 177 -10.44 -19.26 3.59
N SER A 178 -9.91 -20.43 3.94
CA SER A 178 -8.55 -20.87 3.59
C SER A 178 -8.48 -21.60 2.25
N LEU A 179 -9.64 -21.95 1.66
CA LEU A 179 -9.74 -22.76 0.44
C LEU A 179 -9.16 -22.05 -0.80
N ALA A 180 -9.35 -20.73 -0.89
CA ALA A 180 -8.75 -19.91 -1.94
C ALA A 180 -8.67 -18.44 -1.50
N VAL A 181 -7.52 -17.81 -1.69
CA VAL A 181 -7.37 -16.36 -1.48
C VAL A 181 -8.00 -15.63 -2.69
N PRO A 182 -8.98 -14.73 -2.49
CA PRO A 182 -9.57 -13.94 -3.55
C PRO A 182 -8.51 -13.16 -4.33
N LEU A 183 -8.72 -12.95 -5.63
CA LEU A 183 -7.82 -12.13 -6.45
C LEU A 183 -7.62 -10.74 -5.84
N ILE A 184 -8.71 -10.08 -5.40
CA ILE A 184 -8.62 -8.80 -4.70
C ILE A 184 -7.81 -8.95 -3.41
N GLY A 185 -7.93 -10.06 -2.69
CA GLY A 185 -7.17 -10.36 -1.48
C GLY A 185 -5.67 -10.46 -1.76
N LYS A 186 -5.27 -11.12 -2.85
CA LYS A 186 -3.85 -11.19 -3.27
C LYS A 186 -3.28 -9.80 -3.58
N TYR A 187 -4.05 -8.97 -4.29
CA TYR A 187 -3.66 -7.60 -4.58
C TYR A 187 -3.56 -6.75 -3.31
N LEU A 188 -4.57 -6.82 -2.44
CA LEU A 188 -4.58 -6.10 -1.18
C LEU A 188 -3.41 -6.51 -0.28
N MET A 189 -3.09 -7.81 -0.20
CA MET A 189 -1.91 -8.30 0.52
C MET A 189 -0.61 -7.76 -0.07
N PHE A 190 -0.47 -7.76 -1.40
CA PHE A 190 0.68 -7.16 -2.07
C PHE A 190 0.82 -5.66 -1.76
N THR A 191 -0.27 -4.89 -1.86
CA THR A 191 -0.26 -3.46 -1.56
C THR A 191 0.03 -3.18 -0.08
N MET A 192 -0.49 -4.00 0.83
CA MET A 192 -0.24 -3.86 2.26
C MET A 192 1.24 -4.04 2.58
N VAL A 193 1.87 -5.12 2.09
CA VAL A 193 3.30 -5.35 2.26
C VAL A 193 4.12 -4.19 1.70
N LEU A 194 3.74 -3.69 0.52
CA LEU A 194 4.42 -2.56 -0.12
C LEU A 194 4.33 -1.28 0.72
N VAL A 195 3.14 -0.95 1.25
CA VAL A 195 2.94 0.22 2.12
C VAL A 195 3.69 0.05 3.44
N THR A 196 3.69 -1.14 4.04
CA THR A 196 4.48 -1.38 5.27
C THR A 196 5.97 -1.16 5.03
N PHE A 197 6.52 -1.71 3.94
CA PHE A 197 7.93 -1.51 3.58
C PHE A 197 8.25 -0.03 3.29
N SER A 198 7.31 0.69 2.66
CA SER A 198 7.39 2.14 2.42
C SER A 198 7.51 2.94 3.72
N ILE A 199 6.68 2.63 4.72
CA ILE A 199 6.68 3.33 6.01
C ILE A 199 7.99 3.07 6.77
N VAL A 200 8.42 1.80 6.85
CA VAL A 200 9.69 1.44 7.52
C VAL A 200 10.87 2.15 6.88
N THR A 201 10.92 2.14 5.54
CA THR A 201 11.98 2.84 4.80
C THR A 201 11.95 4.35 5.06
N SER A 202 10.77 4.97 5.10
CA SER A 202 10.61 6.41 5.40
C SER A 202 11.14 6.77 6.79
N VAL A 203 10.89 5.94 7.80
CA VAL A 203 11.44 6.10 9.16
C VAL A 203 12.97 5.95 9.16
N CYS A 204 13.50 4.97 8.41
CA CYS A 204 14.94 4.81 8.26
C CYS A 204 15.59 6.02 7.60
N VAL A 205 14.99 6.58 6.55
CA VAL A 205 15.51 7.79 5.89
C VAL A 205 15.49 8.99 6.83
N LEU A 206 14.42 9.17 7.60
CA LEU A 206 14.38 10.22 8.62
C LEU A 206 15.51 10.05 9.65
N ASN A 207 15.74 8.83 10.14
CA ASN A 207 16.84 8.55 11.07
C ASN A 207 18.20 8.89 10.46
N VAL A 208 18.39 8.69 9.15
CA VAL A 208 19.64 9.08 8.45
C VAL A 208 19.75 10.61 8.29
N HIS A 209 18.64 11.30 8.02
CA HIS A 209 18.61 12.76 7.84
C HIS A 209 18.99 13.53 9.11
N HIS A 210 18.56 13.06 10.28
CA HIS A 210 18.88 13.68 11.58
C HIS A 210 20.22 13.21 12.19
N ARG A 211 21.08 12.50 11.45
CA ARG A 211 22.41 12.12 11.97
C ARG A 211 23.33 13.34 12.08
N SER A 212 23.95 13.50 13.25
CA SER A 212 24.94 14.54 13.52
C SER A 212 26.37 13.98 13.44
N PRO A 213 27.37 14.81 13.08
CA PRO A 213 28.79 14.44 13.09
C PRO A 213 29.30 14.08 14.48
N SER A 214 28.71 14.64 15.54
CA SER A 214 29.05 14.37 16.94
C SER A 214 28.67 12.96 17.41
N THR A 215 27.71 12.30 16.75
CA THR A 215 27.22 10.96 17.15
C THR A 215 27.62 9.86 16.19
N HIS A 216 27.78 10.16 14.89
CA HIS A 216 28.02 9.16 13.85
C HIS A 216 29.07 9.62 12.84
N HIS A 217 30.12 8.81 12.68
CA HIS A 217 31.12 9.00 11.63
C HIS A 217 30.65 8.38 10.31
N MET A 218 30.72 9.12 9.20
CA MET A 218 30.26 8.64 7.90
C MET A 218 31.27 7.66 7.27
N PRO A 219 30.90 6.39 7.03
CA PRO A 219 31.81 5.41 6.45
C PRO A 219 32.21 5.74 5.00
N GLU A 220 33.44 5.39 4.61
CA GLU A 220 33.96 5.66 3.27
C GLU A 220 33.23 4.93 2.13
N TRP A 221 32.54 3.84 2.45
CA TRP A 221 31.70 3.14 1.47
C TRP A 221 30.39 3.92 1.21
N VAL A 222 29.80 4.54 2.24
CA VAL A 222 28.59 5.38 2.10
C VAL A 222 28.89 6.56 1.20
N LYS A 223 30.06 7.19 1.39
CA LYS A 223 30.52 8.30 0.55
C LYS A 223 30.61 7.90 -0.92
N ARG A 224 31.28 6.79 -1.23
CA ARG A 224 31.44 6.32 -2.62
C ARG A 224 30.11 5.93 -3.29
N VAL A 225 29.22 5.27 -2.56
CA VAL A 225 27.96 4.77 -3.13
C VAL A 225 26.93 5.89 -3.26
N PHE A 226 26.64 6.62 -2.17
CA PHE A 226 25.54 7.59 -2.12
C PHE A 226 25.91 8.99 -2.58
N LEU A 227 27.18 9.43 -2.51
CA LEU A 227 27.58 10.75 -3.03
C LEU A 227 28.09 10.73 -4.47
N HIS A 228 28.54 9.58 -4.99
CA HIS A 228 29.14 9.51 -6.33
C HIS A 228 28.38 8.59 -7.30
N LYS A 229 28.15 7.32 -6.96
CA LYS A 229 27.54 6.36 -7.90
C LYS A 229 26.03 6.54 -8.09
N LEU A 230 25.27 6.62 -7.00
CA LEU A 230 23.80 6.70 -7.04
C LEU A 230 23.26 8.01 -7.63
N PRO A 231 23.83 9.20 -7.31
CA PRO A 231 23.37 10.45 -7.92
C PRO A 231 23.59 10.49 -9.44
N ALA A 232 24.68 9.90 -9.93
CA ALA A 232 24.94 9.77 -11.36
C ALA A 232 23.92 8.85 -12.05
N PHE A 233 23.51 7.76 -11.39
CA PHE A 233 22.46 6.87 -11.87
C PHE A 233 21.06 7.52 -11.85
N LEU A 234 20.75 8.29 -10.79
CA LEU A 234 19.47 8.98 -10.59
C LEU A 234 19.40 10.36 -11.29
N LEU A 235 20.41 10.72 -12.09
CA LEU A 235 20.53 12.01 -12.80
C LEU A 235 20.40 13.23 -11.87
N MET A 236 20.90 13.13 -10.64
CA MET A 236 20.89 14.22 -9.68
C MET A 236 22.17 15.03 -9.74
N ARG A 237 22.03 16.36 -9.82
CA ARG A 237 23.15 17.28 -9.74
C ARG A 237 23.29 17.76 -8.30
N ARG A 238 24.44 17.48 -7.66
CA ARG A 238 24.73 17.95 -6.30
C ARG A 238 24.62 19.49 -6.25
N PRO A 239 23.80 20.08 -5.37
CA PRO A 239 23.81 21.52 -5.12
C PRO A 239 25.24 21.94 -4.75
N GLY A 240 25.79 22.89 -5.50
CA GLY A 240 27.23 23.10 -5.58
C GLY A 240 27.87 23.60 -4.29
N ARG A 241 28.49 22.70 -3.52
CA ARG A 241 29.33 23.07 -2.37
C ARG A 241 30.80 23.33 -2.71
N SER A 242 31.28 22.94 -3.89
CA SER A 242 32.73 22.93 -4.18
C SER A 242 33.30 24.22 -4.79
N ASN A 243 32.53 25.05 -5.50
CA ASN A 243 33.16 26.04 -6.38
C ASN A 243 33.33 27.45 -5.78
N VAL A 244 32.58 27.82 -4.75
CA VAL A 244 32.63 29.18 -4.17
C VAL A 244 33.53 29.21 -2.93
N ARG A 245 33.38 28.25 -2.02
CA ARG A 245 34.12 28.20 -0.74
C ARG A 245 35.60 27.83 -0.91
N GLU A 246 35.94 26.92 -1.83
CA GLU A 246 37.35 26.69 -2.23
C GLU A 246 37.98 27.93 -2.89
N ARG A 247 37.21 28.71 -3.66
CA ARG A 247 37.69 29.96 -4.27
C ARG A 247 38.01 31.00 -3.20
N PHE A 248 37.17 31.15 -2.17
CA PHE A 248 37.44 32.05 -1.04
C PHE A 248 38.62 31.57 -0.18
N ARG A 249 38.72 30.26 0.12
CA ARG A 249 39.85 29.68 0.87
C ARG A 249 41.18 29.83 0.12
N ARG A 250 41.20 29.59 -1.20
CA ARG A 250 42.37 29.84 -2.07
C ARG A 250 42.73 31.33 -2.16
N LYS A 251 41.74 32.24 -2.13
CA LYS A 251 41.98 33.70 -2.13
C LYS A 251 42.62 34.18 -0.83
N HIS A 252 42.22 33.65 0.32
CA HIS A 252 42.81 34.00 1.62
C HIS A 252 44.19 33.39 1.83
N GLN A 253 44.41 32.14 1.40
CA GLN A 253 45.71 31.48 1.49
C GLN A 253 46.78 32.15 0.59
N ARG A 254 46.37 32.74 -0.54
CA ARG A 254 47.24 33.60 -1.37
C ARG A 254 47.53 34.98 -0.74
N LYS A 255 46.65 35.49 0.12
CA LYS A 255 46.87 36.77 0.83
C LYS A 255 47.76 36.63 2.05
N SER A 256 47.67 35.53 2.82
CA SER A 256 48.56 35.33 3.98
C SER A 256 50.02 35.14 3.58
N PHE A 257 50.29 34.47 2.44
CA PHE A 257 51.65 34.34 1.89
C PHE A 257 52.21 35.63 1.26
N SER A 258 51.39 36.67 1.05
CA SER A 258 51.84 37.95 0.50
C SER A 258 52.10 39.02 1.56
N SER A 259 51.67 38.80 2.81
CA SER A 259 51.84 39.77 3.91
C SER A 259 53.12 39.58 4.72
N ASP A 260 53.90 38.52 4.45
CA ASP A 260 55.19 38.25 5.12
C ASP A 260 56.36 39.07 4.52
N ALA A 261 56.05 40.09 3.73
CA ALA A 261 57.03 41.00 3.14
C ALA A 261 56.58 42.46 3.28
N LYS A 262 56.42 42.95 4.53
CA LYS A 262 56.66 44.35 4.96
C LYS A 262 56.32 44.55 6.43
N GLY A 263 57.07 43.89 7.31
CA GLY A 263 57.21 44.35 8.70
C GLY A 263 58.22 45.51 8.75
N ILE A 264 57.80 46.66 9.28
CA ILE A 264 58.67 47.81 9.55
C ILE A 264 59.83 47.33 10.45
N ARG A 265 61.07 47.42 9.97
CA ARG A 265 62.26 47.13 10.78
C ARG A 265 62.41 48.23 11.82
N VAL A 266 62.18 47.90 13.09
CA VAL A 266 62.34 48.77 14.26
C VAL A 266 63.84 48.91 14.59
N GLY A 267 64.65 49.29 13.60
CA GLY A 267 66.12 49.37 13.67
C GLY A 267 66.69 50.78 13.79
N ASP A 268 65.92 51.83 13.46
CA ASP A 268 66.51 53.16 13.20
C ASP A 268 66.06 54.26 14.19
N LEU A 269 66.13 54.03 15.51
CA LEU A 269 65.96 55.12 16.50
C LEU A 269 66.91 54.95 17.70
N PRO A 270 67.53 56.05 18.21
CA PRO A 270 68.73 56.00 19.05
C PRO A 270 68.47 55.46 20.48
N GLU A 271 69.52 54.87 21.05
CA GLU A 271 69.54 54.11 22.30
C GLU A 271 69.46 55.00 23.55
N GLY A 272 68.45 54.75 24.39
CA GLY A 272 68.40 55.28 25.76
C GLY A 272 67.01 55.40 26.35
N SER A 273 66.45 54.31 26.91
CA SER A 273 65.56 54.34 28.09
C SER A 273 65.00 52.95 28.41
N GLU A 274 64.99 52.60 29.71
CA GLU A 274 64.36 51.41 30.31
C GLU A 274 62.85 51.25 29.98
N PHE A 275 62.25 52.29 29.43
CA PHE A 275 60.87 52.32 28.95
C PHE A 275 60.64 51.37 27.75
N ARG A 276 61.65 51.17 26.88
CA ARG A 276 61.52 50.27 25.72
C ARG A 276 61.40 48.80 26.12
N GLN A 277 62.01 48.39 27.23
CA GLN A 277 61.99 46.99 27.66
C GLN A 277 60.66 46.61 28.35
N ARG A 278 60.06 47.54 29.12
CA ARG A 278 58.72 47.35 29.69
C ARG A 278 57.60 47.43 28.66
N VAL A 279 57.71 48.28 27.64
CA VAL A 279 56.72 48.39 26.56
C VAL A 279 56.83 47.23 25.58
N LYS A 280 58.04 46.75 25.24
CA LYS A 280 58.23 45.65 24.28
C LYS A 280 57.82 44.29 24.85
N VAL A 281 58.06 44.04 26.14
CA VAL A 281 57.67 42.78 26.81
C VAL A 281 56.17 42.71 27.10
N LYS A 282 55.53 43.84 27.47
CA LYS A 282 54.08 43.89 27.71
C LYS A 282 53.28 43.90 26.41
N HIS A 283 53.81 44.51 25.36
CA HIS A 283 53.23 44.46 24.02
C HIS A 283 53.29 43.07 23.40
N ASP A 284 54.36 42.28 23.62
CA ASP A 284 54.41 40.89 23.15
C ASP A 284 53.34 40.01 23.84
N GLN A 285 53.16 40.11 25.16
CA GLN A 285 52.18 39.26 25.88
C GLN A 285 50.73 39.58 25.50
N ASP A 286 50.34 40.86 25.47
CA ASP A 286 48.97 41.26 25.13
C ASP A 286 48.66 40.99 23.63
N VAL A 287 49.68 41.07 22.75
CA VAL A 287 49.55 40.76 21.32
C VAL A 287 49.54 39.25 21.07
N ASP A 288 50.35 38.47 21.79
CA ASP A 288 50.36 37.01 21.71
C ASP A 288 49.02 36.42 22.19
N GLU A 289 48.45 36.95 23.28
CA GLU A 289 47.11 36.56 23.78
C GLU A 289 46.01 36.91 22.76
N ALA A 290 46.10 38.08 22.11
CA ALA A 290 45.18 38.46 21.04
C ALA A 290 45.33 37.57 19.79
N ILE A 291 46.56 37.19 19.42
CA ILE A 291 46.84 36.27 18.31
C ILE A 291 46.30 34.87 18.62
N GLU A 292 46.47 34.39 19.86
CA GLU A 292 45.94 33.12 20.32
C GLU A 292 44.40 33.13 20.34
N GLY A 293 43.78 34.24 20.77
CA GLY A 293 42.34 34.44 20.68
C GLY A 293 41.81 34.41 19.24
N VAL A 294 42.48 35.08 18.30
CA VAL A 294 42.11 35.04 16.87
C VAL A 294 42.33 33.65 16.27
N ARG A 295 43.39 32.95 16.66
CA ARG A 295 43.67 31.58 16.23
C ARG A 295 42.59 30.62 16.74
N PHE A 296 42.21 30.74 18.01
CA PHE A 296 41.13 29.96 18.61
C PHE A 296 39.82 30.21 17.88
N VAL A 297 39.46 31.47 17.61
CA VAL A 297 38.24 31.82 16.85
C VAL A 297 38.31 31.25 15.43
N ALA A 298 39.44 31.37 14.73
CA ALA A 298 39.60 30.82 13.38
C ALA A 298 39.52 29.30 13.35
N GLU A 299 40.04 28.62 14.37
CA GLU A 299 40.01 27.17 14.50
C GLU A 299 38.62 26.67 14.89
N HIS A 300 37.94 27.36 15.80
CA HIS A 300 36.54 27.10 16.15
C HIS A 300 35.61 27.30 14.94
N MET A 301 35.74 28.43 14.24
CA MET A 301 34.98 28.71 13.02
C MET A 301 35.22 27.63 11.97
N LYS A 302 36.46 27.11 11.83
CA LYS A 302 36.79 26.02 10.90
C LYS A 302 36.14 24.69 11.28
N ILE A 303 36.12 24.35 12.57
CA ILE A 303 35.50 23.10 13.07
C ILE A 303 33.98 23.14 12.86
N GLU A 304 33.32 24.25 13.22
CA GLU A 304 31.88 24.45 12.95
C GLU A 304 31.56 24.34 11.46
N ASP A 305 32.41 24.95 10.63
CA ASP A 305 32.33 24.92 9.17
C ASP A 305 32.47 23.51 8.57
N ASP A 306 33.32 22.66 9.16
CA ASP A 306 33.57 21.27 8.77
C ASP A 306 32.43 20.35 9.27
N ASP A 307 31.89 20.60 10.46
CA ASP A 307 30.72 19.89 11.01
C ASP A 307 29.45 20.18 10.20
N GLU A 308 29.19 21.43 9.86
CA GLU A 308 28.12 21.80 8.91
C GLU A 308 28.37 21.18 7.52
N GLY A 309 29.65 21.03 7.15
CA GLY A 309 30.16 20.18 6.08
C GLY A 309 29.48 18.80 6.03
N ILE A 310 29.65 18.07 7.13
CA ILE A 310 29.24 16.68 7.26
C ILE A 310 27.71 16.56 7.39
N ILE A 311 27.05 17.51 8.06
CA ILE A 311 25.58 17.50 8.23
C ILE A 311 24.88 17.61 6.88
N GLU A 312 25.28 18.55 6.00
CA GLU A 312 24.64 18.64 4.67
C GLU A 312 24.90 17.38 3.83
N ASP A 313 26.04 16.72 4.00
CA ASP A 313 26.32 15.47 3.30
C ASP A 313 25.40 14.33 3.78
N TRP A 314 25.12 14.23 5.08
CA TRP A 314 24.11 13.30 5.61
C TRP A 314 22.71 13.60 5.09
N LYS A 315 22.32 14.89 5.04
CA LYS A 315 21.04 15.31 4.46
C LYS A 315 20.95 14.97 2.98
N TYR A 316 22.05 15.15 2.24
CA TYR A 316 22.12 14.78 0.82
C TYR A 316 22.01 13.27 0.63
N VAL A 317 22.70 12.48 1.45
CA VAL A 317 22.58 11.01 1.44
C VAL A 317 21.14 10.59 1.70
N ALA A 318 20.46 11.15 2.70
CA ALA A 318 19.05 10.88 2.98
C ALA A 318 18.15 11.21 1.78
N MET A 319 18.37 12.36 1.12
CA MET A 319 17.64 12.76 -0.08
C MET A 319 17.85 11.80 -1.26
N VAL A 320 19.08 11.32 -1.47
CA VAL A 320 19.39 10.32 -2.51
C VAL A 320 18.70 8.99 -2.21
N ILE A 321 18.66 8.57 -0.95
CA ILE A 321 17.97 7.35 -0.52
C ILE A 321 16.45 7.48 -0.75
N ASP A 322 15.82 8.58 -0.33
CA ASP A 322 14.40 8.86 -0.59
C ASP A 322 14.06 8.71 -2.07
N ARG A 323 14.90 9.27 -2.95
CA ARG A 323 14.67 9.30 -4.39
C ARG A 323 14.90 7.95 -5.05
N LEU A 324 15.87 7.18 -4.57
CA LEU A 324 16.06 5.80 -5.00
C LEU A 324 14.82 4.96 -4.71
N PHE A 325 14.33 5.02 -3.47
CA PHE A 325 13.16 4.25 -3.06
C PHE A 325 11.90 4.75 -3.77
N LEU A 326 11.73 6.06 -3.97
CA LEU A 326 10.62 6.60 -4.77
C LEU A 326 10.51 5.93 -6.14
N TRP A 327 11.61 5.82 -6.89
CA TRP A 327 11.58 5.18 -8.22
C TRP A 327 11.28 3.68 -8.14
N ILE A 328 11.83 2.99 -7.14
CA ILE A 328 11.54 1.57 -6.90
C ILE A 328 10.05 1.37 -6.60
N PHE A 329 9.49 2.14 -5.66
CA PHE A 329 8.09 2.03 -5.27
C PHE A 329 7.14 2.40 -6.42
N ILE A 330 7.43 3.45 -7.20
CA ILE A 330 6.63 3.81 -8.37
C ILE A 330 6.61 2.64 -9.37
N LEU A 331 7.78 2.07 -9.70
CA LEU A 331 7.85 0.96 -10.64
C LEU A 331 7.07 -0.26 -10.15
N VAL A 332 7.25 -0.63 -8.88
CA VAL A 332 6.54 -1.77 -8.27
C VAL A 332 5.03 -1.53 -8.22
N CYS A 333 4.57 -0.32 -7.89
CA CYS A 333 3.16 0.06 -7.90
C CYS A 333 2.56 0.00 -9.32
N VAL A 334 3.27 0.52 -10.32
CA VAL A 334 2.81 0.50 -11.73
C VAL A 334 2.71 -0.93 -12.24
N VAL A 335 3.72 -1.76 -11.99
CA VAL A 335 3.70 -3.18 -12.39
C VAL A 335 2.57 -3.93 -11.67
N GLY A 336 2.39 -3.70 -10.36
CA GLY A 336 1.32 -4.32 -9.58
C GLY A 336 -0.09 -3.94 -10.04
N THR A 337 -0.31 -2.65 -10.32
CA THR A 337 -1.61 -2.15 -10.83
C THR A 337 -1.88 -2.64 -12.25
N LEU A 338 -0.91 -2.59 -13.16
CA LEU A 338 -1.05 -3.15 -14.51
C LEU A 338 -1.34 -4.65 -14.48
N GLY A 339 -0.66 -5.41 -13.62
CA GLY A 339 -0.92 -6.84 -13.43
C GLY A 339 -2.37 -7.11 -13.02
N LEU A 340 -2.94 -6.29 -12.12
CA LEU A 340 -4.35 -6.38 -11.75
C LEU A 340 -5.28 -6.04 -12.91
N PHE A 341 -5.04 -4.95 -13.64
CA PHE A 341 -5.89 -4.55 -14.78
C PHE A 341 -5.90 -5.58 -15.90
N VAL A 342 -4.74 -6.17 -16.22
CA VAL A 342 -4.63 -7.23 -17.22
C VAL A 342 -5.43 -8.46 -16.79
N HIS A 343 -5.32 -8.87 -15.52
CA HIS A 343 -6.06 -10.00 -15.00
C HIS A 343 -7.57 -9.75 -14.95
N LEU A 344 -8.00 -8.55 -14.54
CA LEU A 344 -9.41 -8.17 -14.55
C LEU A 344 -10.00 -8.14 -15.97
N LYS A 345 -9.23 -7.67 -16.95
CA LYS A 345 -9.66 -7.65 -18.35
C LYS A 345 -9.81 -9.08 -18.89
N ALA A 346 -8.93 -10.00 -18.50
CA ALA A 346 -9.00 -11.41 -18.87
C ALA A 346 -10.20 -12.15 -18.28
N ILE A 347 -10.77 -11.69 -17.15
CA ILE A 347 -11.96 -12.29 -16.53
C ILE A 347 -13.26 -11.82 -17.21
N ASN A 348 -13.27 -10.59 -17.73
CA ASN A 348 -14.46 -9.98 -18.34
C ASN A 348 -14.65 -10.32 -19.84
N GLN A 349 -13.74 -11.12 -20.42
CA GLN A 349 -13.73 -11.52 -21.82
C GLN A 349 -13.95 -13.02 -21.91
#